data_AF-A0A3N5GY61-F1
#
_entry.id   AF-A0A3N5GY61-F1
#
_cell.length_a   1.000
_cell.length_b   1.000
_cell.length_c   1.000
_cell.angle_alpha   90.00
_cell.angle_beta   90.00
_cell.angle_gamma   90.00
#
_symmetry.space_group_name_H-M   'P 1'
#
loop_
_entity.id
_entity.type
_entity.pdbx_description
1 polymer ?
#
loop_
_entity_poly.entity_id
_entity_poly.type
_entity_poly.pdbx_seq_one_letter_code
_entity_poly.pdbx_strand_id
1 'polypeptide(L)'
;MPRLVAVWRRHRKLPEGPPTLLGRELKEVAQGIRTLSAGLTRDRALVGARYLDDPRLLGAYLLFYWPVSYAQARAVLGELPRRPRSVLDLGSGPGPVAFAALDAGASEVTAADRSAPALTLARALAAEAEEPLATRTWKGGAALPEGQFDTITLGHVLNELGRGPAAIAERAALLERAAGQLRPGGSLVVLEPALRDTSRELLQTRDLLVQRGFAVRAPCLWRGPCPALVKASDWCHAERSWSPPALLDVLAREAGLHKEALKMSYLVLAPRGEAWVDPPAGRLFRIVSEPLEGKGRQRYMGCGPEGRLGLALQEKHRTAGNEVFFSLRRGDVVAVEGTEPRGDGRALVEGSSVRKVASAGQPFPPSGREG
;
A
#
# COMPACT_ATOMS: atom_id res chain seq x y z
N MET A 1 -7.71 -5.28 -17.57
CA MET A 1 -8.00 -4.06 -18.37
C MET A 1 -9.22 -4.22 -19.30
N PRO A 2 -9.32 -5.23 -20.18
CA PRO A 2 -10.46 -5.34 -21.11
C PRO A 2 -11.83 -5.30 -20.41
N ARG A 3 -12.01 -6.08 -19.33
CA ARG A 3 -13.23 -6.06 -18.49
C ARG A 3 -13.55 -4.68 -17.92
N LEU A 4 -12.54 -3.91 -17.47
CA LEU A 4 -12.72 -2.55 -16.95
C LEU A 4 -13.26 -1.61 -18.03
N VAL A 5 -12.74 -1.70 -19.26
CA VAL A 5 -13.19 -0.89 -20.40
C VAL A 5 -14.61 -1.25 -20.80
N ALA A 6 -14.94 -2.55 -20.87
CA ALA A 6 -16.29 -3.02 -21.19
C ALA A 6 -17.31 -2.51 -20.17
N VAL A 7 -17.04 -2.69 -18.87
CA VAL A 7 -17.91 -2.19 -17.79
C VAL A 7 -18.01 -0.67 -17.80
N TRP A 8 -16.90 0.04 -18.04
CA TRP A 8 -16.91 1.50 -18.19
C TRP A 8 -17.83 1.94 -19.33
N ARG A 9 -17.71 1.36 -20.53
CA ARG A 9 -18.57 1.73 -21.68
C ARG A 9 -20.05 1.48 -21.39
N ARG A 10 -20.40 0.31 -20.84
CA ARG A 10 -21.78 -0.02 -20.45
C ARG A 10 -22.32 0.99 -19.43
N HIS A 11 -21.53 1.34 -18.41
CA HIS A 11 -21.92 2.33 -17.41
C HIS A 11 -22.12 3.72 -18.00
N ARG A 12 -21.28 4.11 -18.97
CA ARG A 12 -21.38 5.39 -19.70
C ARG A 12 -22.43 5.36 -20.82
N LYS A 13 -23.11 4.22 -21.04
CA LYS A 13 -24.04 3.97 -22.15
C LYS A 13 -23.41 4.25 -23.52
N LEU A 14 -22.14 3.90 -23.66
CA LEU A 14 -21.40 3.99 -24.91
C LEU A 14 -21.52 2.67 -25.68
N PRO A 15 -21.42 2.69 -27.03
CA PRO A 15 -21.38 1.47 -27.82
C PRO A 15 -20.27 0.52 -27.39
N GLU A 16 -20.46 -0.79 -27.57
CA GLU A 16 -19.37 -1.74 -27.40
C GLU A 16 -18.24 -1.48 -28.41
N GLY A 17 -17.03 -1.89 -28.06
CA GLY A 17 -15.86 -1.61 -28.87
C GLY A 17 -14.60 -2.28 -28.36
N PRO A 18 -13.46 -2.08 -29.04
CA PRO A 18 -12.20 -2.71 -28.67
C PRO A 18 -11.74 -2.32 -27.26
N PRO A 19 -10.90 -3.12 -26.59
CA PRO A 19 -10.43 -2.84 -25.22
C PRO A 19 -9.43 -1.67 -25.12
N THR A 20 -9.33 -0.85 -26.17
CA THR A 20 -8.54 0.38 -26.26
C THR A 20 -9.46 1.60 -26.20
N LEU A 21 -8.89 2.76 -25.87
CA LEU A 21 -9.59 4.05 -25.93
C LEU A 21 -8.98 4.88 -27.06
N LEU A 22 -9.84 5.50 -27.89
CA LEU A 22 -9.42 6.33 -29.01
C LEU A 22 -10.21 7.65 -29.04
N GLY A 23 -9.62 8.66 -29.68
CA GLY A 23 -10.29 9.93 -29.97
C GLY A 23 -10.92 10.58 -28.74
N ARG A 24 -12.25 10.73 -28.76
CA ARG A 24 -13.01 11.41 -27.70
C ARG A 24 -12.95 10.66 -26.36
N GLU A 25 -13.00 9.33 -26.37
CA GLU A 25 -12.98 8.53 -25.14
C GLU A 25 -11.67 8.74 -24.37
N LEU A 26 -10.54 8.66 -25.09
CA LEU A 26 -9.21 8.85 -24.51
C LEU A 26 -9.08 10.24 -23.87
N LYS A 27 -9.50 11.30 -24.58
CA LYS A 27 -9.44 12.69 -24.09
C LYS A 27 -10.34 12.91 -22.86
N GLU A 28 -11.54 12.35 -22.85
CA GLU A 28 -12.47 12.46 -21.72
C GLU A 28 -11.88 11.80 -20.46
N VAL A 29 -11.40 10.56 -20.59
CA VAL A 29 -10.82 9.82 -19.46
C VAL A 29 -9.56 10.51 -18.96
N ALA A 30 -8.67 10.96 -19.85
CA ALA A 30 -7.45 11.69 -19.46
C ALA A 30 -7.75 13.01 -18.74
N GLN A 31 -8.80 13.74 -19.14
CA GLN A 31 -9.23 14.95 -18.43
C GLN A 31 -9.76 14.63 -17.03
N GLY A 32 -10.53 13.54 -16.88
CA GLY A 32 -10.96 13.06 -15.57
C GLY A 32 -9.77 12.67 -14.68
N ILE A 33 -8.75 12.00 -15.24
CA ILE A 33 -7.50 11.65 -14.53
C ILE A 33 -6.78 12.91 -14.06
N ARG A 34 -6.65 13.95 -14.90
CA ARG A 34 -6.03 15.22 -14.49
C ARG A 34 -6.76 15.87 -13.32
N THR A 35 -8.09 15.88 -13.38
CA THR A 35 -8.95 16.44 -12.32
C THR A 35 -8.76 15.68 -11.01
N LEU A 36 -8.83 14.35 -11.05
CA LEU A 36 -8.59 13.49 -9.88
C LEU A 36 -7.17 13.67 -9.33
N SER A 37 -6.15 13.69 -10.19
CA SER A 37 -4.76 13.82 -9.78
C SER A 37 -4.52 15.15 -9.05
N ALA A 38 -4.99 16.27 -9.61
CA ALA A 38 -4.92 17.57 -8.95
C ALA A 38 -5.65 17.57 -7.60
N GLY A 39 -6.88 17.06 -7.58
CA GLY A 39 -7.75 17.06 -6.41
C GLY A 39 -7.37 16.09 -5.29
N LEU A 40 -6.62 15.01 -5.59
CA LEU A 40 -6.17 14.01 -4.62
C LEU A 40 -4.74 14.23 -4.15
N THR A 41 -3.88 14.84 -4.97
CA THR A 41 -2.43 14.95 -4.69
C THR A 41 -1.94 16.38 -4.45
N ARG A 42 -2.42 17.37 -5.21
CA ARG A 42 -1.92 18.76 -5.14
C ARG A 42 -2.74 19.59 -4.17
N ASP A 43 -3.95 19.95 -4.59
CA ASP A 43 -4.79 20.90 -3.86
C ASP A 43 -5.59 20.19 -2.77
N ARG A 44 -5.68 18.85 -2.85
CA ARG A 44 -6.43 18.00 -1.90
C ARG A 44 -7.88 18.45 -1.69
N ALA A 45 -8.45 19.18 -2.66
CA ALA A 45 -9.81 19.73 -2.62
C ALA A 45 -10.91 18.67 -2.78
N LEU A 46 -10.57 17.49 -3.32
CA LEU A 46 -11.51 16.36 -3.45
C LEU A 46 -11.50 15.43 -2.24
N VAL A 47 -10.61 15.66 -1.26
CA VAL A 47 -10.52 14.87 -0.03
C VAL A 47 -11.82 15.02 0.76
N GLY A 48 -12.51 13.91 1.00
CA GLY A 48 -13.81 13.89 1.66
C GLY A 48 -15.00 14.23 0.75
N ALA A 49 -14.78 14.72 -0.47
CA ALA A 49 -15.84 15.02 -1.44
C ALA A 49 -16.43 13.74 -2.05
N ARG A 50 -17.67 13.83 -2.57
CA ARG A 50 -18.38 12.71 -3.22
C ARG A 50 -17.99 12.58 -4.70
N TYR A 51 -16.68 12.64 -5.00
CA TYR A 51 -16.21 12.68 -6.40
C TYR A 51 -16.49 11.38 -7.17
N LEU A 52 -16.61 10.24 -6.48
CA LEU A 52 -17.02 8.97 -7.08
C LEU A 52 -18.50 8.93 -7.49
N ASP A 53 -19.30 9.94 -7.12
CA ASP A 53 -20.69 10.06 -7.57
C ASP A 53 -20.80 10.79 -8.92
N ASP A 54 -19.72 11.45 -9.38
CA ASP A 54 -19.63 11.99 -10.74
C ASP A 54 -19.28 10.85 -11.71
N PRO A 55 -20.14 10.52 -12.69
CA PRO A 55 -19.90 9.42 -13.62
C PRO A 55 -18.62 9.55 -14.47
N ARG A 56 -18.16 10.78 -14.75
CA ARG A 56 -16.92 11.01 -15.50
C ARG A 56 -15.70 10.73 -14.63
N LEU A 57 -15.70 11.23 -13.40
CA LEU A 57 -14.60 11.00 -12.45
C LEU A 57 -14.55 9.55 -12.00
N LEU A 58 -15.69 8.92 -11.76
CA LEU A 58 -15.78 7.49 -11.46
C LEU A 58 -15.22 6.63 -12.61
N GLY A 59 -15.53 6.98 -13.87
CA GLY A 59 -14.95 6.30 -15.03
C GLY A 59 -13.44 6.49 -15.16
N ALA A 60 -12.94 7.70 -14.92
CA ALA A 60 -11.50 7.97 -14.89
C ALA A 60 -10.79 7.21 -13.75
N TYR A 61 -11.41 7.14 -12.58
CA TYR A 61 -10.93 6.34 -11.46
C TYR A 61 -10.85 4.86 -11.83
N LEU A 62 -11.92 4.32 -12.42
CA LEU A 62 -12.01 2.91 -12.84
C LEU A 62 -10.92 2.52 -13.84
N LEU A 63 -10.57 3.38 -14.79
CA LEU A 63 -9.61 3.02 -15.83
C LEU A 63 -8.15 3.33 -15.47
N PHE A 64 -7.91 4.17 -14.47
CA PHE A 64 -6.55 4.60 -14.09
C PHE A 64 -6.15 4.22 -12.66
N TYR A 65 -6.93 4.63 -11.66
CA TYR A 65 -6.60 4.43 -10.24
C TYR A 65 -6.97 3.03 -9.74
N TRP A 66 -8.04 2.43 -10.26
CA TRP A 66 -8.43 1.07 -9.94
C TRP A 66 -7.31 0.05 -10.21
N PRO A 67 -6.72 -0.05 -11.42
CA PRO A 67 -5.66 -1.02 -11.68
C PRO A 67 -4.38 -0.77 -10.86
N VAL A 68 -4.08 0.48 -10.53
CA VAL A 68 -2.96 0.83 -9.63
C VAL A 68 -3.24 0.34 -8.21
N SER A 69 -4.44 0.64 -7.68
CA SER A 69 -4.83 0.28 -6.31
C SER A 69 -4.97 -1.22 -6.16
N TYR A 70 -5.51 -1.89 -7.18
CA TYR A 70 -5.54 -3.35 -7.27
C TYR A 70 -4.13 -3.93 -7.22
N ALA A 71 -3.17 -3.41 -8.01
CA ALA A 71 -1.81 -3.91 -8.01
C ALA A 71 -1.06 -3.65 -6.68
N GLN A 72 -1.29 -2.50 -6.04
CA GLN A 72 -0.79 -2.20 -4.69
C GLN A 72 -1.33 -3.21 -3.67
N ALA A 73 -2.65 -3.43 -3.68
CA ALA A 73 -3.30 -4.37 -2.78
C ALA A 73 -2.83 -5.81 -3.00
N ARG A 74 -2.72 -6.26 -4.25
CA ARG A 74 -2.16 -7.59 -4.59
C ARG A 74 -0.77 -7.79 -3.98
N ALA A 75 0.10 -6.78 -4.09
CA ALA A 75 1.43 -6.86 -3.51
C ALA A 75 1.41 -6.98 -1.98
N VAL A 76 0.59 -6.17 -1.29
CA VAL A 76 0.50 -6.20 0.18
C VAL A 76 -0.21 -7.46 0.69
N LEU A 77 -1.27 -7.91 0.01
CA LEU A 77 -1.99 -9.13 0.39
C LEU A 77 -1.12 -10.39 0.23
N GLY A 78 -0.19 -10.39 -0.73
CA GLY A 78 0.81 -11.45 -0.88
C GLY A 78 1.84 -11.51 0.24
N GLU A 79 1.94 -10.48 1.09
CA GLU A 79 2.80 -10.43 2.27
C GLU A 79 2.12 -10.91 3.55
N LEU A 80 0.81 -11.17 3.51
CA LEU A 80 0.08 -11.59 4.69
C LEU A 80 0.53 -12.97 5.17
N PRO A 81 0.56 -13.21 6.49
CA PRO A 81 0.98 -14.50 7.04
C PRO A 81 -0.03 -15.61 6.76
N ARG A 82 -1.30 -15.25 6.53
CA ARG A 82 -2.41 -16.16 6.22
C ARG A 82 -3.15 -15.67 4.98
N ARG A 83 -3.65 -16.61 4.19
CA ARG A 83 -4.50 -16.29 3.05
C ARG A 83 -5.78 -15.60 3.55
N PRO A 84 -6.21 -14.49 2.94
CA PRO A 84 -7.47 -13.87 3.28
C PRO A 84 -8.61 -14.77 2.78
N ARG A 85 -9.46 -15.34 3.65
CA ARG A 85 -10.63 -16.13 3.22
C ARG A 85 -11.92 -15.30 3.25
N SER A 86 -12.23 -14.72 4.41
CA SER A 86 -13.36 -13.79 4.60
C SER A 86 -12.86 -12.35 4.77
N VAL A 87 -13.30 -11.44 3.90
CA VAL A 87 -12.75 -10.08 3.78
C VAL A 87 -13.82 -9.01 3.81
N LEU A 88 -13.56 -7.95 4.58
CA LEU A 88 -14.30 -6.69 4.52
C LEU A 88 -13.41 -5.58 3.96
N ASP A 89 -13.79 -5.01 2.83
CA ASP A 89 -13.12 -3.86 2.22
C ASP A 89 -13.90 -2.58 2.51
N LEU A 90 -13.42 -1.80 3.48
CA LEU A 90 -14.03 -0.55 3.93
C LEU A 90 -13.55 0.62 3.06
N GLY A 91 -14.48 1.43 2.57
CA GLY A 91 -14.19 2.51 1.61
C GLY A 91 -13.75 1.95 0.26
N SER A 92 -14.43 0.88 -0.19
CA SER A 92 -13.98 0.07 -1.31
C SER A 92 -13.96 0.81 -2.66
N GLY A 93 -14.67 1.93 -2.79
CA GLY A 93 -14.99 2.53 -4.07
C GLY A 93 -15.55 1.48 -5.06
N PRO A 94 -15.06 1.45 -6.31
CA PRO A 94 -15.40 0.40 -7.28
C PRO A 94 -14.67 -0.95 -7.06
N GLY A 95 -14.14 -1.19 -5.86
CA GLY A 95 -13.66 -2.48 -5.37
C GLY A 95 -12.24 -2.93 -5.72
N PRO A 96 -11.25 -2.10 -6.10
CA PRO A 96 -9.94 -2.61 -6.52
C PRO A 96 -9.25 -3.48 -5.47
N VAL A 97 -9.42 -3.15 -4.17
CA VAL A 97 -8.83 -3.92 -3.07
C VAL A 97 -9.64 -5.19 -2.81
N ALA A 98 -10.97 -5.12 -2.84
CA ALA A 98 -11.84 -6.30 -2.83
C ALA A 98 -11.50 -7.33 -3.93
N PHE A 99 -11.29 -6.90 -5.18
CA PHE A 99 -10.85 -7.80 -6.26
C PHE A 99 -9.44 -8.35 -6.05
N ALA A 100 -8.52 -7.55 -5.50
CA ALA A 100 -7.19 -8.05 -5.14
C ALA A 100 -7.25 -9.15 -4.07
N ALA A 101 -8.22 -9.08 -3.15
CA ALA A 101 -8.49 -10.09 -2.14
C ALA A 101 -9.08 -11.37 -2.74
N LEU A 102 -10.04 -11.27 -3.65
CA LEU A 102 -10.56 -12.41 -4.42
C LEU A 102 -9.43 -13.16 -5.12
N ASP A 103 -8.58 -12.45 -5.86
CA ASP A 103 -7.42 -13.07 -6.54
C ASP A 103 -6.38 -13.66 -5.56
N ALA A 104 -6.37 -13.21 -4.29
CA ALA A 104 -5.49 -13.75 -3.25
C ALA A 104 -6.05 -15.05 -2.64
N GLY A 105 -7.25 -15.47 -3.05
CA GLY A 105 -7.93 -16.69 -2.61
C GLY A 105 -9.05 -16.45 -1.60
N ALA A 106 -9.57 -15.23 -1.48
CA ALA A 106 -10.74 -14.97 -0.65
C ALA A 106 -11.99 -15.62 -1.27
N SER A 107 -12.72 -16.38 -0.46
CA SER A 107 -13.98 -17.00 -0.86
C SER A 107 -15.19 -16.12 -0.56
N GLU A 108 -15.05 -15.19 0.38
CA GLU A 108 -16.11 -14.26 0.78
C GLU A 108 -15.53 -12.84 0.86
N VAL A 109 -16.02 -11.93 0.01
CA VAL A 109 -15.58 -10.54 0.04
C VAL A 109 -16.80 -9.62 0.10
N THR A 110 -16.79 -8.71 1.08
CA THR A 110 -17.77 -7.63 1.21
C THR A 110 -17.10 -6.29 0.94
N ALA A 111 -17.49 -5.64 -0.15
CA ALA A 111 -17.10 -4.26 -0.48
C ALA A 111 -18.08 -3.27 0.13
N ALA A 112 -17.60 -2.38 1.00
CA ALA A 112 -18.40 -1.42 1.72
C ALA A 112 -18.00 0.02 1.38
N ASP A 113 -18.93 0.82 0.86
CA ASP A 113 -18.66 2.22 0.48
C ASP A 113 -19.91 3.11 0.66
N ARG A 114 -19.70 4.43 0.69
CA ARG A 114 -20.77 5.43 0.74
C ARG A 114 -21.33 5.75 -0.64
N SER A 115 -20.55 5.56 -1.70
CA SER A 115 -20.90 5.84 -3.08
C SER A 115 -21.70 4.68 -3.69
N ALA A 116 -23.02 4.85 -3.80
CA ALA A 116 -23.88 3.90 -4.49
C ALA A 116 -23.49 3.67 -5.97
N PRO A 117 -23.06 4.71 -6.74
CA PRO A 117 -22.49 4.52 -8.07
C PRO A 117 -21.26 3.61 -8.09
N ALA A 118 -20.32 3.81 -7.17
CA ALA A 118 -19.11 2.99 -7.09
C ALA A 118 -19.41 1.52 -6.74
N LEU A 119 -20.31 1.29 -5.77
CA LEU A 119 -20.78 -0.07 -5.43
C LEU A 119 -21.52 -0.74 -6.60
N THR A 120 -22.26 0.04 -7.40
CA THR A 120 -22.93 -0.47 -8.60
C THR A 120 -21.91 -0.93 -9.64
N LEU A 121 -20.83 -0.17 -9.85
CA LEU A 121 -19.73 -0.60 -10.70
C LEU A 121 -19.00 -1.83 -10.16
N ALA A 122 -18.76 -1.91 -8.84
CA ALA A 122 -18.15 -3.08 -8.22
C ALA A 122 -18.97 -4.36 -8.50
N ARG A 123 -20.31 -4.30 -8.37
CA ARG A 123 -21.20 -5.41 -8.73
C ARG A 123 -21.15 -5.75 -10.21
N ALA A 124 -21.13 -4.73 -11.09
CA ALA A 124 -21.03 -4.95 -12.53
C ALA A 124 -19.71 -5.60 -12.95
N LEU A 125 -18.60 -5.23 -12.30
CA LEU A 125 -17.30 -5.88 -12.47
C LEU A 125 -17.32 -7.32 -11.97
N ALA A 126 -17.98 -7.58 -10.85
CA ALA A 126 -18.04 -8.91 -10.25
C ALA A 126 -18.85 -9.86 -11.14
N ALA A 127 -19.98 -9.39 -11.66
CA ALA A 127 -20.77 -10.13 -12.64
C ALA A 127 -19.99 -10.39 -13.94
N GLU A 128 -19.25 -9.39 -14.45
CA GLU A 128 -18.39 -9.54 -15.64
C GLU A 128 -17.22 -10.50 -15.41
N ALA A 129 -16.74 -10.60 -14.18
CA ALA A 129 -15.61 -11.45 -13.81
C ALA A 129 -16.03 -12.84 -13.31
N GLU A 130 -17.32 -13.06 -13.09
CA GLU A 130 -17.90 -14.25 -12.43
C GLU A 130 -17.36 -14.44 -11.00
N GLU A 131 -17.19 -13.34 -10.29
CA GLU A 131 -16.60 -13.31 -8.94
C GLU A 131 -17.67 -13.11 -7.84
N PRO A 132 -17.55 -13.80 -6.68
CA PRO A 132 -18.48 -13.67 -5.57
C PRO A 132 -18.18 -12.42 -4.73
N LEU A 133 -18.70 -11.27 -5.13
CA LEU A 133 -18.57 -10.01 -4.39
C LEU A 133 -19.91 -9.53 -3.80
N ALA A 134 -19.98 -9.47 -2.48
CA ALA A 134 -21.05 -8.80 -1.77
C ALA A 134 -20.78 -7.29 -1.66
N THR A 135 -21.84 -6.49 -1.59
CA THR A 135 -21.72 -5.03 -1.35
C THR A 135 -22.59 -4.58 -0.19
N ARG A 136 -22.10 -3.59 0.57
CA ARG A 136 -22.81 -2.95 1.68
C ARG A 136 -22.63 -1.44 1.62
N THR A 137 -23.65 -0.69 2.02
CA THR A 137 -23.48 0.76 2.20
C THR A 137 -22.80 1.03 3.53
N TRP A 138 -21.70 1.78 3.49
CA TRP A 138 -21.02 2.27 4.69
C TRP A 138 -20.74 3.76 4.52
N LYS A 139 -21.36 4.61 5.34
CA LYS A 139 -21.28 6.07 5.21
C LYS A 139 -19.93 6.65 5.69
N GLY A 140 -19.00 5.80 6.13
CA GLY A 140 -17.81 6.19 6.89
C GLY A 140 -18.10 6.27 8.39
N GLY A 141 -17.05 6.45 9.18
CA GLY A 141 -17.15 6.64 10.64
C GLY A 141 -17.27 5.33 11.44
N ALA A 142 -17.90 5.43 12.61
CA ALA A 142 -17.79 4.39 13.65
C ALA A 142 -18.66 3.15 13.44
N ALA A 143 -19.81 3.27 12.76
CA ALA A 143 -20.72 2.16 12.52
C ALA A 143 -20.23 1.33 11.33
N LEU A 144 -19.47 0.27 11.62
CA LEU A 144 -18.95 -0.66 10.62
C LEU A 144 -20.03 -1.71 10.24
N PRO A 145 -19.99 -2.27 9.01
CA PRO A 145 -20.76 -3.47 8.69
C PRO A 145 -20.51 -4.58 9.71
N GLU A 146 -21.57 -5.25 10.15
CA GLU A 146 -21.47 -6.32 11.15
C GLU A 146 -20.83 -7.59 10.55
N GLY A 147 -20.02 -8.28 11.35
CA GLY A 147 -19.40 -9.54 10.98
C GLY A 147 -18.08 -9.80 11.70
N GLN A 148 -17.49 -10.96 11.42
CA GLN A 148 -16.11 -11.30 11.78
C GLN A 148 -15.35 -11.75 10.53
N PHE A 149 -14.15 -11.20 10.34
CA PHE A 149 -13.37 -11.33 9.12
C PHE A 149 -11.96 -11.84 9.40
N ASP A 150 -11.36 -12.53 8.44
CA ASP A 150 -9.94 -12.90 8.51
C ASP A 150 -9.06 -11.71 8.12
N THR A 151 -9.53 -10.87 7.19
CA THR A 151 -8.84 -9.66 6.76
C THR A 151 -9.82 -8.50 6.62
N ILE A 152 -9.43 -7.33 7.09
CA ILE A 152 -10.15 -6.08 6.84
C ILE A 152 -9.22 -5.13 6.12
N THR A 153 -9.68 -4.52 5.04
CA THR A 153 -8.87 -3.61 4.22
C THR A 153 -9.43 -2.19 4.21
N LEU A 154 -8.54 -1.21 4.18
CA LEU A 154 -8.82 0.20 3.94
C LEU A 154 -7.82 0.72 2.91
N GLY A 155 -8.25 0.93 1.68
CA GLY A 155 -7.40 1.43 0.59
C GLY A 155 -7.70 2.89 0.25
N HIS A 156 -6.78 3.80 0.59
CA HIS A 156 -6.88 5.25 0.35
C HIS A 156 -8.10 5.89 1.02
N VAL A 157 -8.33 5.52 2.29
CA VAL A 157 -9.50 5.95 3.08
C VAL A 157 -9.11 6.90 4.21
N LEU A 158 -8.03 6.60 4.93
CA LEU A 158 -7.67 7.35 6.13
C LEU A 158 -7.24 8.77 5.76
N ASN A 159 -6.57 8.95 4.64
CA ASN A 159 -6.20 10.28 4.12
C ASN A 159 -7.42 11.18 3.81
N GLU A 160 -8.63 10.61 3.75
CA GLU A 160 -9.90 11.33 3.58
C GLU A 160 -10.52 11.82 4.88
N LEU A 161 -10.09 11.30 6.04
CA LEU A 161 -10.65 11.63 7.36
C LEU A 161 -10.01 12.88 7.96
N GLY A 162 -10.04 14.00 7.24
CA GLY A 162 -9.49 15.28 7.71
C GLY A 162 -7.96 15.29 7.84
N ARG A 163 -7.42 16.29 8.56
CA ARG A 163 -5.97 16.45 8.80
C ARG A 163 -5.66 16.86 10.24
N GLY A 164 -4.40 16.70 10.64
CA GLY A 164 -3.88 17.12 11.95
C GLY A 164 -4.18 16.13 13.09
N PRO A 165 -3.83 16.49 14.33
CA PRO A 165 -3.86 15.55 15.47
C PRO A 165 -5.23 14.90 15.74
N ALA A 166 -6.32 15.66 15.60
CA ALA A 166 -7.67 15.13 15.76
C ALA A 166 -7.98 14.04 14.73
N ALA A 167 -7.60 14.25 13.47
CA ALA A 167 -7.73 13.25 12.42
C ALA A 167 -6.90 12.00 12.70
N ILE A 168 -5.68 12.13 13.24
CA ILE A 168 -4.87 10.97 13.66
C ILE A 168 -5.58 10.14 14.73
N ALA A 169 -6.19 10.79 15.72
CA ALA A 169 -6.95 10.11 16.76
C ALA A 169 -8.20 9.41 16.20
N GLU A 170 -8.92 10.06 15.28
CA GLU A 170 -10.08 9.49 14.61
C GLU A 170 -9.72 8.26 13.76
N ARG A 171 -8.63 8.34 12.99
CA ARG A 171 -8.10 7.22 12.19
C ARG A 171 -7.71 6.04 13.08
N ALA A 172 -7.00 6.28 14.18
CA ALA A 172 -6.66 5.22 15.13
C ALA A 172 -7.91 4.57 15.75
N ALA A 173 -8.91 5.37 16.13
CA ALA A 173 -10.17 4.86 16.66
C ALA A 173 -10.97 4.03 15.63
N LEU A 174 -10.93 4.41 14.35
CA LEU A 174 -11.52 3.63 13.26
C LEU A 174 -10.81 2.28 13.10
N LEU A 175 -9.48 2.29 13.05
CA LEU A 175 -8.68 1.07 12.91
C LEU A 175 -8.84 0.13 14.11
N GLU A 176 -8.97 0.67 15.33
CA GLU A 176 -9.29 -0.10 16.53
C GLU A 176 -10.63 -0.83 16.44
N ARG A 177 -11.68 -0.11 16.02
CA ARG A 177 -13.00 -0.72 15.82
C ARG A 177 -12.97 -1.79 14.75
N ALA A 178 -12.30 -1.53 13.63
CA ALA A 178 -12.12 -2.50 12.56
C ALA A 178 -11.38 -3.74 13.07
N ALA A 179 -10.26 -3.56 13.78
CA ALA A 179 -9.51 -4.67 14.36
C ALA A 179 -10.32 -5.50 15.37
N GLY A 180 -11.33 -4.91 16.02
CA GLY A 180 -12.27 -5.64 16.89
C GLY A 180 -13.17 -6.65 16.18
N GLN A 181 -13.28 -6.57 14.85
CA GLN A 181 -13.99 -7.55 14.01
C GLN A 181 -13.05 -8.59 13.36
N LEU A 182 -11.75 -8.54 13.65
CA LEU A 182 -10.82 -9.55 13.14
C LEU A 182 -10.87 -10.83 13.98
N ARG A 183 -10.88 -11.97 13.29
CA ARG A 183 -10.67 -13.28 13.90
C ARG A 183 -9.21 -13.44 14.36
N PRO A 184 -8.93 -14.36 15.30
CA PRO A 184 -7.56 -14.68 15.70
C PRO A 184 -6.65 -15.03 14.51
N GLY A 185 -5.47 -14.42 14.48
CA GLY A 185 -4.50 -14.50 13.38
C GLY A 185 -4.87 -13.68 12.15
N GLY A 186 -5.94 -12.87 12.21
CA GLY A 186 -6.37 -12.01 11.11
C GLY A 186 -5.42 -10.84 10.84
N SER A 187 -5.75 -10.02 9.84
CA SER A 187 -4.96 -8.85 9.47
C SER A 187 -5.81 -7.63 9.11
N LEU A 188 -5.49 -6.48 9.70
CA LEU A 188 -6.01 -5.19 9.26
C LEU A 188 -5.00 -4.56 8.30
N VAL A 189 -5.38 -4.37 7.04
CA VAL A 189 -4.51 -3.86 5.99
C VAL A 189 -4.93 -2.44 5.60
N VAL A 190 -3.99 -1.51 5.71
CA VAL A 190 -4.18 -0.12 5.31
C VAL A 190 -3.23 0.19 4.16
N LEU A 191 -3.75 0.77 3.08
CA LEU A 191 -2.95 1.33 1.99
C LEU A 191 -3.27 2.81 1.85
N GLU A 192 -2.25 3.62 1.62
CA GLU A 192 -2.35 5.07 1.43
C GLU A 192 -1.40 5.56 0.34
N PRO A 193 -1.64 6.74 -0.25
CA PRO A 193 -0.68 7.35 -1.16
C PRO A 193 0.70 7.51 -0.52
N ALA A 194 1.76 7.33 -1.31
CA ALA A 194 3.15 7.52 -0.90
C ALA A 194 3.60 9.00 -0.93
N LEU A 195 2.70 9.93 -0.61
CA LEU A 195 2.99 11.35 -0.51
C LEU A 195 3.51 11.67 0.90
N ARG A 196 4.41 12.64 1.02
CA ARG A 196 5.03 13.00 2.31
C ARG A 196 4.01 13.15 3.43
N ASP A 197 2.95 13.93 3.22
CA ASP A 197 1.94 14.21 4.25
C ASP A 197 1.15 12.95 4.62
N THR A 198 0.60 12.24 3.63
CA THR A 198 -0.22 11.03 3.88
C THR A 198 0.61 9.90 4.50
N SER A 199 1.86 9.72 4.05
CA SER A 199 2.81 8.79 4.65
C SER A 199 3.08 9.14 6.11
N ARG A 200 3.39 10.41 6.41
CA ARG A 200 3.67 10.85 7.79
C ARG A 200 2.46 10.70 8.70
N GLU A 201 1.28 11.06 8.22
CA GLU A 201 0.04 10.90 8.99
C GLU A 201 -0.28 9.41 9.26
N LEU A 202 -0.03 8.50 8.30
CA LEU A 202 -0.16 7.07 8.53
C LEU A 202 0.86 6.56 9.57
N LEU A 203 2.10 7.05 9.55
CA LEU A 203 3.12 6.72 10.56
C LEU A 203 2.74 7.24 11.95
N GLN A 204 2.15 8.43 12.05
CA GLN A 204 1.63 8.97 13.32
C GLN A 204 0.47 8.11 13.85
N THR A 205 -0.40 7.66 12.95
CA THR A 205 -1.50 6.72 13.29
C THR A 205 -0.93 5.38 13.78
N ARG A 206 0.11 4.86 13.09
CA ARG A 206 0.85 3.66 13.51
C ARG A 206 1.42 3.82 14.92
N ASP A 207 2.07 4.94 15.22
CA ASP A 207 2.68 5.16 16.53
C ASP A 207 1.63 5.18 17.65
N LEU A 208 0.48 5.82 17.42
CA LEU A 208 -0.62 5.82 18.38
C LEU A 208 -1.19 4.42 18.62
N LEU A 209 -1.37 3.61 17.57
CA LEU A 209 -1.87 2.24 17.71
C LEU A 209 -0.87 1.34 18.44
N VAL A 210 0.42 1.48 18.16
CA VAL A 210 1.46 0.73 18.87
C VAL A 210 1.53 1.12 20.35
N GLN A 211 1.42 2.41 20.68
CA GLN A 211 1.29 2.86 22.08
C GLN A 211 0.07 2.25 22.78
N ARG A 212 -1.01 1.99 22.03
CA ARG A 212 -2.23 1.32 22.52
C ARG A 212 -2.15 -0.20 22.52
N GLY A 213 -0.99 -0.78 22.21
CA GLY A 213 -0.72 -2.22 22.31
C GLY A 213 -0.98 -3.03 21.04
N PHE A 214 -1.13 -2.40 19.88
CA PHE A 214 -1.22 -3.13 18.61
C PHE A 214 0.15 -3.61 18.12
N ALA A 215 0.20 -4.82 17.59
CA ALA A 215 1.36 -5.33 16.87
C ALA A 215 1.28 -5.01 15.38
N VAL A 216 2.39 -4.55 14.80
CA VAL A 216 2.52 -4.37 13.35
C VAL A 216 3.08 -5.68 12.76
N ARG A 217 2.39 -6.24 11.77
CA ARG A 217 2.85 -7.40 11.00
C ARG A 217 3.78 -6.99 9.85
N ALA A 218 3.49 -5.87 9.20
CA ALA A 218 4.29 -5.33 8.10
C ALA A 218 4.05 -3.82 7.89
N PRO A 219 4.99 -3.07 7.29
CA PRO A 219 6.36 -3.46 6.94
C PRO A 219 7.38 -3.29 8.09
N CYS A 220 6.98 -2.64 9.19
CA CYS A 220 7.90 -2.14 10.21
C CYS A 220 8.61 -3.28 10.97
N LEU A 221 9.95 -3.21 11.02
CA LEU A 221 10.76 -4.03 11.94
C LEU A 221 10.99 -3.32 13.28
N TRP A 222 10.91 -1.99 13.28
CA TRP A 222 11.07 -1.17 14.47
C TRP A 222 9.76 -1.13 15.27
N ARG A 223 9.86 -1.40 16.58
CA ARG A 223 8.71 -1.47 17.49
C ARG A 223 8.42 -0.15 18.22
N GLY A 224 9.41 0.70 18.45
CA GLY A 224 9.23 2.01 19.11
C GLY A 224 8.56 3.08 18.25
N PRO A 225 8.60 4.37 18.66
CA PRO A 225 8.17 5.50 17.84
C PRO A 225 8.87 5.51 16.48
N CYS A 226 8.15 5.84 15.41
CA CYS A 226 8.66 5.69 14.06
C CYS A 226 9.89 6.59 13.82
N PRO A 227 11.07 6.03 13.47
CA PRO A 227 12.28 6.83 13.27
C PRO A 227 12.17 7.81 12.09
N ALA A 228 11.29 7.55 11.13
CA ALA A 228 11.05 8.45 10.00
C ALA A 228 10.25 9.72 10.39
N LEU A 229 9.66 9.78 11.59
CA LEU A 229 8.96 10.97 12.07
C LEU A 229 9.88 11.99 12.74
N VAL A 230 11.08 11.58 13.17
CA VAL A 230 12.05 12.41 13.92
C VAL A 230 12.41 13.69 13.16
N LYS A 231 12.82 13.57 11.89
CA LYS A 231 13.08 14.73 11.03
C LYS A 231 11.79 15.07 10.27
N ALA A 232 11.40 16.34 10.29
CA ALA A 232 10.19 16.78 9.60
C ALA A 232 10.24 16.53 8.08
N SER A 233 11.43 16.58 7.48
CA SER A 233 11.64 16.34 6.06
C SER A 233 11.56 14.86 5.65
N ASP A 234 11.66 13.93 6.61
CA ASP A 234 11.65 12.50 6.32
C ASP A 234 10.22 11.94 6.23
N TRP A 235 10.05 10.87 5.45
CA TRP A 235 8.88 10.00 5.46
C TRP A 235 9.29 8.60 5.00
N CYS A 236 8.44 7.61 5.29
CA CYS A 236 8.66 6.22 4.88
C CYS A 236 7.49 5.74 4.04
N HIS A 237 7.81 5.10 2.93
CA HIS A 237 6.86 4.44 2.04
C HIS A 237 7.52 3.22 1.39
N ALA A 238 6.72 2.38 0.77
CA ALA A 238 7.13 1.22 0.02
C ALA A 238 7.06 1.47 -1.48
N GLU A 239 7.90 0.73 -2.20
CA GLU A 239 7.91 0.71 -3.65
C GLU A 239 7.97 -0.73 -4.14
N ARG A 240 7.27 -1.03 -5.22
CA ARG A 240 7.38 -2.30 -5.94
C ARG A 240 7.60 -2.01 -7.42
N SER A 241 8.50 -2.77 -8.03
CA SER A 241 8.62 -2.80 -9.48
C SER A 241 7.30 -3.27 -10.09
N TRP A 242 6.87 -2.59 -11.15
CA TRP A 242 5.62 -2.90 -11.82
C TRP A 242 5.67 -2.51 -13.28
N SER A 243 5.13 -3.39 -14.12
CA SER A 243 4.89 -3.10 -15.54
C SER A 243 3.42 -2.74 -15.70
N PRO A 244 3.08 -1.46 -15.85
CA PRO A 244 1.70 -1.04 -16.05
C PRO A 244 1.10 -1.64 -17.33
N PRO A 245 -0.22 -1.94 -17.34
CA PRO A 245 -0.91 -2.35 -18.57
C PRO A 245 -0.81 -1.28 -19.66
N ALA A 246 -0.69 -1.67 -20.93
CA ALA A 246 -0.48 -0.75 -22.05
C ALA A 246 -1.49 0.43 -22.13
N LEU A 247 -2.78 0.16 -21.90
CA LEU A 247 -3.80 1.23 -21.88
C LEU A 247 -3.57 2.25 -20.74
N LEU A 248 -3.10 1.78 -19.58
CA LEU A 248 -2.79 2.65 -18.46
C LEU A 248 -1.63 3.59 -18.79
N ASP A 249 -0.61 3.10 -19.49
CA ASP A 249 0.51 3.93 -19.97
C ASP A 249 0.07 5.00 -20.97
N VAL A 250 -0.81 4.64 -21.91
CA VAL A 250 -1.40 5.60 -22.85
C VAL A 250 -2.18 6.68 -22.09
N LEU A 251 -3.00 6.29 -21.12
CA LEU A 251 -3.75 7.22 -20.27
C LEU A 251 -2.84 8.10 -19.41
N ALA A 252 -1.77 7.54 -18.85
CA ALA A 252 -0.80 8.29 -18.05
C ALA A 252 -0.15 9.39 -18.90
N ARG A 253 0.35 9.04 -20.10
CA ARG A 253 0.97 9.99 -21.03
C ARG A 253 -0.01 11.09 -21.45
N GLU A 254 -1.23 10.72 -21.85
CA GLU A 254 -2.26 11.68 -22.24
C GLU A 254 -2.65 12.61 -21.08
N ALA A 255 -2.64 12.12 -19.84
CA ALA A 255 -2.90 12.91 -18.64
C ALA A 255 -1.70 13.73 -18.15
N GLY A 256 -0.51 13.60 -18.77
CA GLY A 256 0.73 14.25 -18.31
C GLY A 256 1.26 13.68 -17.01
N LEU A 257 1.07 12.38 -16.77
CA LEU A 257 1.51 11.64 -15.60
C LEU A 257 2.52 10.56 -15.98
N HIS A 258 3.39 10.21 -15.04
CA HIS A 258 4.38 9.14 -15.17
C HIS A 258 4.24 8.16 -14.01
N LYS A 259 4.26 6.86 -14.30
CA LYS A 259 4.17 5.78 -13.30
C LYS A 259 5.20 4.70 -13.61
N GLU A 260 6.36 4.81 -12.96
CA GLU A 260 7.48 3.89 -13.16
C GLU A 260 7.49 2.76 -12.12
N ALA A 261 6.83 2.96 -10.98
CA ALA A 261 6.76 1.99 -9.90
C ALA A 261 5.44 2.12 -9.11
N LEU A 262 5.06 1.05 -8.42
CA LEU A 262 3.97 1.07 -7.45
C LEU A 262 4.50 1.61 -6.13
N LYS A 263 4.24 2.89 -5.87
CA LYS A 263 4.53 3.54 -4.59
C LYS A 263 3.28 3.53 -3.71
N MET A 264 3.42 3.12 -2.46
CA MET A 264 2.36 3.15 -1.46
C MET A 264 2.93 3.30 -0.05
N SER A 265 2.19 3.95 0.84
CA SER A 265 2.38 3.74 2.28
C SER A 265 1.44 2.62 2.67
N TYR A 266 1.89 1.66 3.48
CA TYR A 266 1.00 0.61 3.96
C TYR A 266 1.33 0.22 5.39
N LEU A 267 0.33 -0.33 6.05
CA LEU A 267 0.41 -0.81 7.42
C LEU A 267 -0.44 -2.06 7.54
N VAL A 268 0.14 -3.13 8.06
CA VAL A 268 -0.59 -4.36 8.40
C VAL A 268 -0.53 -4.54 9.91
N LEU A 269 -1.68 -4.58 10.56
CA LEU A 269 -1.80 -4.76 12.01
C LEU A 269 -2.38 -6.14 12.34
N ALA A 270 -1.94 -6.69 13.45
CA ALA A 270 -2.56 -7.85 14.06
C ALA A 270 -3.83 -7.44 14.84
N PRO A 271 -4.74 -8.39 15.14
CA PRO A 271 -5.82 -8.19 16.10
C PRO A 271 -5.29 -7.70 17.45
N ARG A 272 -6.11 -6.95 18.17
CA ARG A 272 -5.73 -6.44 19.50
C ARG A 272 -5.40 -7.60 20.44
N GLY A 273 -4.27 -7.51 21.14
CA GLY A 273 -3.80 -8.53 22.07
C GLY A 273 -2.85 -9.57 21.45
N GLU A 274 -2.73 -9.62 20.13
CA GLU A 274 -1.69 -10.43 19.49
C GLU A 274 -0.32 -9.75 19.54
N ALA A 275 0.71 -10.57 19.76
CA ALA A 275 2.09 -10.10 19.88
C ALA A 275 2.73 -9.81 18.52
N TRP A 276 3.80 -9.02 18.57
CA TRP A 276 4.70 -8.88 17.44
C TRP A 276 5.37 -10.22 17.14
N VAL A 277 5.55 -10.53 15.87
CA VAL A 277 6.39 -11.67 15.46
C VAL A 277 7.86 -11.25 15.59
N ASP A 278 8.64 -12.04 16.32
CA ASP A 278 10.08 -11.83 16.41
C ASP A 278 10.74 -12.18 15.07
N PRO A 279 11.57 -11.28 14.51
CA PRO A 279 12.35 -11.62 13.34
C PRO A 279 13.43 -12.66 13.69
N PRO A 280 14.00 -13.37 12.70
CA PRO A 280 15.16 -14.23 12.91
C PRO A 280 16.30 -13.49 13.62
N ALA A 281 17.12 -14.24 14.37
CA ALA A 281 18.28 -13.67 15.04
C ALA A 281 19.23 -12.97 14.05
N GLY A 282 19.84 -11.88 14.52
CA GLY A 282 20.81 -11.09 13.75
C GLY A 282 20.41 -9.62 13.60
N ARG A 283 21.32 -8.84 13.01
CA ARG A 283 21.10 -7.42 12.75
C ARG A 283 20.42 -7.23 11.40
N LEU A 284 19.09 -7.12 11.45
CA LEU A 284 18.24 -7.06 10.26
C LEU A 284 17.79 -5.65 9.94
N PHE A 285 17.94 -5.24 8.69
CA PHE A 285 17.44 -3.96 8.20
C PHE A 285 16.53 -4.15 7.01
N ARG A 286 15.37 -3.48 7.03
CA ARG A 286 14.61 -3.22 5.80
C ARG A 286 15.20 -1.99 5.11
N ILE A 287 15.50 -2.09 3.83
CA ILE A 287 15.94 -0.95 3.01
C ILE A 287 14.74 -0.03 2.77
N VAL A 288 14.87 1.24 3.14
CA VAL A 288 13.78 2.24 3.13
C VAL A 288 14.12 3.48 2.30
N SER A 289 15.13 3.39 1.43
CA SER A 289 15.47 4.40 0.43
C SER A 289 15.80 3.75 -0.91
N GLU A 290 15.81 4.58 -1.95
CA GLU A 290 16.56 4.26 -3.17
C GLU A 290 18.07 4.29 -2.88
N PRO A 291 18.92 3.74 -3.78
CA PRO A 291 20.34 4.02 -3.80
C PRO A 291 20.61 5.52 -3.61
N LEU A 292 21.34 5.88 -2.55
CA LEU A 292 21.75 7.27 -2.32
C LEU A 292 23.09 7.51 -3.04
N GLU A 293 23.19 8.64 -3.73
CA GLU A 293 24.38 9.02 -4.50
C GLU A 293 25.66 9.05 -3.64
N GLY A 294 26.76 8.56 -4.21
CA GLY A 294 28.08 8.59 -3.58
C GLY A 294 29.20 8.20 -4.56
N LYS A 295 30.28 8.98 -4.59
CA LYS A 295 31.48 8.64 -5.38
C LYS A 295 32.20 7.45 -4.77
N GLY A 296 32.36 6.36 -5.53
CA GLY A 296 33.09 5.15 -5.09
C GLY A 296 32.47 4.44 -3.89
N ARG A 297 31.17 4.67 -3.62
CA ARG A 297 30.45 4.07 -2.51
C ARG A 297 28.97 3.88 -2.85
N GLN A 298 28.42 2.77 -2.40
CA GLN A 298 26.98 2.56 -2.37
C GLN A 298 26.43 2.93 -0.99
N ARG A 299 25.28 3.61 -0.92
CA ARG A 299 24.61 3.95 0.35
C ARG A 299 23.11 3.73 0.27
N TYR A 300 22.52 3.28 1.36
CA TYR A 300 21.06 3.19 1.57
C TYR A 300 20.68 3.68 2.97
N MET A 301 19.41 3.99 3.16
CA MET A 301 18.80 4.05 4.49
C MET A 301 18.23 2.67 4.84
N GLY A 302 18.66 2.11 5.97
CA GLY A 302 18.10 0.90 6.56
C GLY A 302 17.25 1.24 7.79
N CYS A 303 16.15 0.53 8.00
CA CYS A 303 15.35 0.59 9.22
C CYS A 303 15.31 -0.80 9.89
N GLY A 304 15.77 -0.89 11.14
CA GLY A 304 16.00 -2.15 11.82
C GLY A 304 16.08 -1.98 13.35
N PRO A 305 16.80 -2.85 14.08
CA PRO A 305 16.86 -2.85 15.55
C PRO A 305 17.51 -1.61 16.16
N GLU A 306 18.09 -0.73 15.35
CA GLU A 306 18.77 0.50 15.75
C GLU A 306 18.05 1.74 15.21
N GLY A 307 16.80 1.57 14.78
CA GLY A 307 16.01 2.62 14.13
C GLY A 307 16.38 2.77 12.66
N ARG A 308 16.25 4.00 12.14
CA ARG A 308 16.54 4.34 10.74
C ARG A 308 17.90 5.03 10.64
N LEU A 309 18.83 4.39 9.94
CA LEU A 309 20.22 4.85 9.82
C LEU A 309 20.79 4.60 8.42
N GLY A 310 21.90 5.27 8.12
CA GLY A 310 22.62 5.06 6.86
C GLY A 310 23.47 3.79 6.90
N LEU A 311 23.37 2.95 5.86
CA LEU A 311 24.28 1.84 5.59
C LEU A 311 25.12 2.22 4.38
N ALA A 312 26.46 2.12 4.46
CA ALA A 312 27.34 2.50 3.36
C ALA A 312 28.47 1.49 3.16
N LEU A 313 28.76 1.14 1.91
CA LEU A 313 29.86 0.26 1.51
C LEU A 313 30.69 0.96 0.43
N GLN A 314 32.00 1.05 0.64
CA GLN A 314 32.93 1.55 -0.37
C GLN A 314 33.20 0.46 -1.42
N GLU A 315 33.34 0.85 -2.69
CA GLU A 315 33.59 -0.10 -3.79
C GLU A 315 34.89 -0.88 -3.58
N LYS A 316 35.93 -0.25 -3.03
CA LYS A 316 37.20 -0.90 -2.70
C LYS A 316 37.11 -1.99 -1.61
N HIS A 317 36.01 -2.03 -0.86
CA HIS A 317 35.75 -3.06 0.16
C HIS A 317 34.74 -4.11 -0.32
N ARG A 318 34.39 -4.10 -1.61
CA ARG A 318 33.48 -5.07 -2.20
C ARG A 318 34.12 -6.46 -2.18
N THR A 319 33.41 -7.41 -1.62
CA THR A 319 33.79 -8.83 -1.56
C THR A 319 32.59 -9.68 -1.97
N ALA A 320 32.81 -10.97 -2.22
CA ALA A 320 31.72 -11.92 -2.49
C ALA A 320 30.68 -11.96 -1.35
N GLY A 321 31.11 -11.74 -0.10
CA GLY A 321 30.24 -11.75 1.08
C GLY A 321 29.32 -10.54 1.21
N ASN A 322 29.60 -9.43 0.52
CA ASN A 322 28.82 -8.19 0.61
C ASN A 322 28.33 -7.64 -0.74
N GLU A 323 28.64 -8.30 -1.85
CA GLU A 323 28.30 -7.87 -3.21
C GLU A 323 26.80 -7.60 -3.41
N VAL A 324 25.92 -8.37 -2.76
CA VAL A 324 24.47 -8.17 -2.85
C VAL A 324 24.04 -6.76 -2.44
N PHE A 325 24.84 -6.06 -1.62
CA PHE A 325 24.58 -4.68 -1.20
C PHE A 325 24.43 -3.72 -2.40
N PHE A 326 25.15 -3.96 -3.50
CA PHE A 326 25.10 -3.11 -4.70
C PHE A 326 23.85 -3.34 -5.58
N SER A 327 23.01 -4.31 -5.24
CA SER A 327 21.77 -4.62 -5.98
C SER A 327 20.51 -4.60 -5.11
N LEU A 328 20.60 -4.00 -3.92
CA LEU A 328 19.46 -3.87 -3.03
C LEU A 328 18.43 -2.88 -3.57
N ARG A 329 17.17 -3.16 -3.26
CA ARG A 329 16.03 -2.30 -3.60
C ARG A 329 15.29 -1.90 -2.35
N ARG A 330 14.58 -0.77 -2.40
CA ARG A 330 13.63 -0.39 -1.34
C ARG A 330 12.66 -1.55 -1.07
N GLY A 331 12.58 -1.94 0.20
CA GLY A 331 11.72 -3.03 0.68
C GLY A 331 12.46 -4.33 0.95
N ASP A 332 13.66 -4.54 0.39
CA ASP A 332 14.50 -5.69 0.71
C ASP A 332 14.83 -5.72 2.21
N VAL A 333 14.90 -6.92 2.78
CA VAL A 333 15.38 -7.12 4.15
C VAL A 333 16.73 -7.82 4.09
N VAL A 334 17.71 -7.25 4.78
CA VAL A 334 19.08 -7.74 4.80
C VAL A 334 19.57 -8.01 6.22
N ALA A 335 20.29 -9.10 6.40
CA ALA A 335 21.15 -9.32 7.56
C ALA A 335 22.53 -8.72 7.26
N VAL A 336 23.08 -7.95 8.20
CA VAL A 336 24.36 -7.27 8.04
C VAL A 336 25.27 -7.56 9.24
N GLU A 337 26.48 -8.02 9.00
CA GLU A 337 27.47 -8.34 10.03
C GLU A 337 28.80 -7.60 9.79
N GLY A 338 29.62 -7.47 10.83
CA GLY A 338 30.96 -6.87 10.73
C GLY A 338 30.97 -5.38 10.35
N THR A 339 30.01 -4.58 10.84
CA THR A 339 29.93 -3.14 10.54
C THR A 339 30.57 -2.27 11.62
N GLU A 340 31.08 -1.10 11.23
CA GLU A 340 31.62 -0.08 12.14
C GLU A 340 30.68 1.14 12.24
N PRO A 341 30.54 1.80 13.40
CA PRO A 341 29.86 3.09 13.50
C PRO A 341 30.54 4.17 12.65
N ARG A 342 29.77 4.95 11.89
CA ARG A 342 30.29 6.06 11.09
C ARG A 342 29.24 7.18 11.00
N GLY A 343 29.50 8.30 11.67
CA GLY A 343 28.54 9.41 11.73
C GLY A 343 27.22 8.98 12.37
N ASP A 344 26.10 9.22 11.68
CA ASP A 344 24.74 8.81 12.08
C ASP A 344 24.33 7.42 11.54
N GLY A 345 25.30 6.63 11.07
CA GLY A 345 25.05 5.33 10.45
C GLY A 345 26.15 4.30 10.68
N ARG A 346 26.19 3.29 9.81
CA ARG A 346 27.14 2.18 9.84
C ARG A 346 27.87 2.08 8.50
N ALA A 347 29.19 1.93 8.59
CA ALA A 347 30.04 1.58 7.47
C ALA A 347 30.20 0.05 7.41
N LEU A 348 29.99 -0.51 6.23
CA LEU A 348 30.42 -1.84 5.87
C LEU A 348 31.89 -1.74 5.43
N VAL A 349 32.71 -2.63 5.98
CA VAL A 349 34.14 -2.77 5.74
C VAL A 349 34.41 -4.06 4.96
N GLU A 350 35.67 -4.32 4.61
CA GLU A 350 36.06 -5.48 3.80
C GLU A 350 35.61 -6.82 4.42
N GLY A 351 35.69 -6.93 5.75
CA GLY A 351 35.21 -8.10 6.51
C GLY A 351 33.69 -8.15 6.77
N SER A 352 32.90 -7.18 6.29
CA SER A 352 31.44 -7.22 6.46
C SER A 352 30.79 -8.26 5.54
N SER A 353 29.71 -8.87 6.03
CA SER A 353 28.83 -9.73 5.23
C SER A 353 27.43 -9.10 5.09
N VAL A 354 26.79 -9.31 3.94
CA VAL A 354 25.42 -8.89 3.67
C VAL A 354 24.67 -10.05 3.03
N ARG A 355 23.55 -10.45 3.64
CA ARG A 355 22.66 -11.47 3.09
C ARG A 355 21.26 -10.91 2.96
N LYS A 356 20.70 -10.95 1.75
CA LYS A 356 19.28 -10.66 1.52
C LYS A 356 18.44 -11.81 2.07
N VAL A 357 17.65 -11.54 3.11
CA VAL A 357 16.80 -12.56 3.78
C VAL A 357 15.36 -12.53 3.28
N ALA A 358 14.92 -11.42 2.70
CA ALA A 358 13.66 -11.31 1.98
C ALA A 358 13.77 -10.22 0.92
N SER A 359 13.21 -10.47 -0.26
CA SER A 359 13.07 -9.45 -1.29
C SER A 359 11.89 -8.53 -1.02
N ALA A 360 11.91 -7.32 -1.56
CA ALA A 360 10.76 -6.42 -1.54
C ALA A 360 9.49 -7.14 -2.06
N GLY A 361 8.41 -7.14 -1.27
CA GLY A 361 7.17 -7.84 -1.61
C GLY A 361 7.04 -9.26 -1.04
N GLN A 362 8.07 -9.78 -0.37
CA GLN A 362 7.97 -11.08 0.31
C GLN A 362 7.55 -10.90 1.79
N PRO A 363 6.71 -11.80 2.33
CA PRO A 363 6.37 -11.82 3.75
C PRO A 363 7.64 -11.82 4.62
N PHE A 364 7.69 -10.94 5.62
CA PHE A 364 8.78 -10.93 6.60
C PHE A 364 8.34 -10.35 7.96
N PRO A 365 8.62 -11.00 9.11
CA PRO A 365 9.32 -12.29 9.26
C PRO A 365 8.63 -13.45 8.52
N PRO A 366 9.36 -14.49 8.07
CA PRO A 366 8.73 -15.61 7.40
C PRO A 366 7.78 -16.30 8.38
N SER A 367 6.48 -16.15 8.18
CA SER A 367 5.50 -17.01 8.83
C SER A 367 5.58 -18.38 8.17
N GLY A 368 5.74 -19.45 8.95
CA GLY A 368 5.46 -20.79 8.44
C GLY A 368 4.10 -20.74 7.78
N ARG A 369 4.02 -21.00 6.47
CA ARG A 369 2.73 -21.06 5.77
C ARG A 369 2.02 -22.29 6.32
N GLU A 370 1.20 -22.10 7.35
CA GLU A 370 0.17 -23.09 7.68
C GLU A 370 -0.77 -23.10 6.46
N GLY A 371 -0.81 -24.26 5.79
CA GLY A 371 -1.46 -24.49 4.50
C GLY A 371 -2.97 -24.26 4.50
#